data_AF-A0AAV5KE75-F1
#
_entry.id   AF-A0AAV5KE75-F1
#
_cell.length_a   1.000
_cell.length_b   1.000
_cell.length_c   1.000
_cell.angle_alpha   90.00
_cell.angle_beta   90.00
_cell.angle_gamma   90.00
#
_symmetry.space_group_name_H-M   'P 1'
#
loop_
_entity.id
_entity.type
_entity.pdbx_description
1 polymer ?
#
loop_
_entity_poly.entity_id
_entity_poly.type
_entity_poly.pdbx_seq_one_letter_code
_entity_poly.pdbx_strand_id
1 'polypeptide(L)'
;MEISSVQKLCLHLISSAFQRCRQSEDLCRLSVVLNRSTAASPIVRVSISDTGIGSCLEEFQVLKIAGEFLCPEKWDGLLLVRTTSISDDEIYHYHLNFRESLSTRRLNRLPFNLKNSAKFSGTEVNLATTERIDVLLAEVNCFFHKMLILNIPNIVAELVIEQGDAPGSQHGDASKHMF
;
A
#
# COMPACT_ATOMS: atom_id res chain seq x y z
N MET A 1 -4.78 7.00 -16.27
CA MET A 1 -5.45 7.81 -15.21
C MET A 1 -4.38 8.65 -14.55
N GLU A 2 -4.64 9.94 -14.32
CA GLU A 2 -3.76 10.82 -13.57
C GLU A 2 -4.18 10.82 -12.09
N ILE A 3 -3.20 10.68 -11.19
CA ILE A 3 -3.42 10.62 -9.75
C ILE A 3 -3.31 12.04 -9.19
N SER A 4 -4.44 12.56 -8.70
CA SER A 4 -4.57 13.95 -8.25
C SER A 4 -4.79 14.10 -6.74
N SER A 5 -4.80 13.00 -5.98
CA SER A 5 -5.01 13.01 -4.53
C SER A 5 -4.49 11.73 -3.89
N VAL A 6 -4.29 11.75 -2.56
CA VAL A 6 -3.83 10.57 -1.79
C VAL A 6 -4.88 9.48 -1.83
N GLN A 7 -6.17 9.82 -1.74
CA GLN A 7 -7.27 8.88 -1.87
C GLN A 7 -7.20 8.14 -3.20
N LYS A 8 -7.06 8.86 -4.32
CA LYS A 8 -6.93 8.24 -5.64
C LYS A 8 -5.69 7.37 -5.77
N LEU A 9 -4.57 7.79 -5.15
CA LEU A 9 -3.36 6.98 -5.09
C LEU A 9 -3.61 5.67 -4.33
N CYS A 10 -4.17 5.76 -3.12
CA CYS A 10 -4.49 4.59 -2.29
C CYS A 10 -5.45 3.65 -3.03
N LEU A 11 -6.55 4.15 -3.60
CA LEU A 11 -7.49 3.33 -4.34
C LEU A 11 -6.86 2.67 -5.58
N HIS A 12 -5.96 3.38 -6.27
CA HIS A 12 -5.21 2.79 -7.38
C HIS A 12 -4.29 1.67 -6.92
N LEU A 13 -3.53 1.87 -5.84
CA LEU A 13 -2.64 0.86 -5.26
C LEU A 13 -3.40 -0.37 -4.74
N ILE A 14 -4.55 -0.17 -4.08
CA ILE A 14 -5.46 -1.24 -3.65
C ILE A 14 -5.98 -1.99 -4.88
N SER A 15 -6.42 -1.27 -5.92
CA SER A 15 -6.87 -1.90 -7.16
C SER A 15 -5.78 -2.75 -7.80
N SER A 16 -4.52 -2.29 -7.80
CA SER A 16 -3.40 -3.09 -8.33
C SER A 16 -3.12 -4.34 -7.49
N ALA A 17 -3.09 -4.21 -6.16
CA ALA A 17 -2.97 -5.35 -5.24
C ALA A 17 -4.08 -6.38 -5.48
N PHE A 18 -5.30 -5.90 -5.69
CA PHE A 18 -6.43 -6.74 -6.02
C PHE A 18 -6.25 -7.48 -7.36
N GLN A 19 -5.73 -6.81 -8.41
CA GLN A 19 -5.44 -7.47 -9.68
C GLN A 19 -4.41 -8.59 -9.53
N ARG A 20 -3.33 -8.35 -8.76
CA ARG A 20 -2.31 -9.37 -8.48
C ARG A 20 -2.87 -10.56 -7.72
N CYS A 21 -3.74 -10.31 -6.74
CA CYS A 21 -4.46 -11.37 -6.04
C CYS A 21 -5.33 -12.20 -7.00
N ARG A 22 -6.11 -11.53 -7.85
CA ARG A 22 -7.00 -12.21 -8.80
C ARG A 22 -6.23 -13.09 -9.79
N GLN A 23 -5.02 -12.68 -10.16
CA GLN A 23 -4.14 -13.44 -11.07
C GLN A 23 -3.45 -14.61 -10.39
N SER A 24 -3.44 -14.70 -9.05
CA SER A 24 -2.76 -15.76 -8.32
C SER A 24 -3.46 -17.12 -8.41
N GLU A 25 -4.76 -17.14 -8.70
CA GLU A 25 -5.66 -18.31 -8.69
C GLU A 25 -5.84 -18.99 -7.31
N ASP A 26 -4.82 -18.94 -6.45
CA ASP A 26 -4.80 -19.36 -5.05
C ASP A 26 -5.51 -18.37 -4.11
N LEU A 27 -5.72 -18.81 -2.85
CA LEU A 27 -6.18 -17.94 -1.78
C LEU A 27 -5.20 -16.78 -1.57
N CYS A 28 -5.65 -15.57 -1.86
CA CYS A 28 -4.88 -14.35 -1.71
C CYS A 28 -5.43 -13.49 -0.57
N ARG A 29 -4.53 -12.95 0.25
CA ARG A 29 -4.88 -11.90 1.22
C ARG A 29 -4.48 -10.55 0.66
N LEU A 30 -5.39 -9.59 0.70
CA LEU A 30 -5.13 -8.17 0.52
C LEU A 30 -5.32 -7.47 1.86
N SER A 31 -4.33 -6.67 2.28
CA SER A 31 -4.32 -5.99 3.57
C SER A 31 -4.05 -4.50 3.38
N VAL A 32 -4.85 -3.66 4.02
CA VAL A 32 -4.62 -2.22 4.09
C VAL A 32 -4.47 -1.85 5.56
N VAL A 33 -3.34 -1.28 5.93
CA VAL A 33 -3.06 -0.79 7.28
C VAL A 33 -2.97 0.73 7.25
N LEU A 34 -3.80 1.38 8.07
CA LEU A 34 -3.76 2.81 8.33
C LEU A 34 -3.20 3.01 9.73
N ASN A 35 -1.93 3.40 9.83
CA ASN A 35 -1.25 3.61 11.10
C ASN A 35 -1.04 5.09 11.37
N ARG A 36 -1.54 5.56 12.51
CA ARG A 36 -1.21 6.88 13.06
C ARG A 36 -0.37 6.70 14.33
N SER A 37 0.93 7.04 14.23
CA SER A 37 1.92 6.74 15.28
C SER A 37 1.62 7.36 16.66
N THR A 38 0.91 8.49 16.70
CA THR A 38 0.34 9.07 17.94
C THR A 38 -0.94 9.82 17.59
N ALA A 39 -1.90 9.93 18.51
CA ALA A 39 -3.14 10.69 18.26
C ALA A 39 -2.90 12.15 17.83
N ALA A 40 -1.79 12.76 18.26
CA ALA A 40 -1.40 14.12 17.90
C ALA A 40 -0.62 14.21 16.57
N SER A 41 -0.14 13.10 16.02
CA SER A 41 0.60 13.09 14.76
C SER A 41 -0.34 13.39 13.58
N PRO A 42 -0.06 14.43 12.78
CA PRO A 42 -0.80 14.65 11.54
C PRO A 42 -0.48 13.57 10.50
N ILE A 43 0.64 12.85 10.65
CA ILE A 43 1.11 11.84 9.70
C ILE A 43 0.35 10.53 9.92
N VAL A 44 -0.20 10.02 8.83
CA VAL A 44 -0.77 8.69 8.65
C VAL A 44 0.16 7.90 7.72
N ARG A 45 0.60 6.73 8.16
CA ARG A 45 1.29 5.75 7.33
C ARG A 45 0.26 4.80 6.75
N VAL A 46 0.28 4.66 5.43
CA VAL A 46 -0.57 3.71 4.72
C VAL A 46 0.33 2.59 4.21
N SER A 47 0.00 1.36 4.59
CA SER A 47 0.60 0.15 4.03
C SER A 47 -0.47 -0.65 3.29
N ILE A 48 -0.18 -1.04 2.06
CA ILE A 48 -1.06 -1.88 1.23
C ILE A 48 -0.24 -3.09 0.84
N SER A 49 -0.66 -4.27 1.27
CA SER A 49 0.03 -5.52 0.96
C SER A 49 -0.88 -6.57 0.37
N ASP A 50 -0.32 -7.44 -0.45
CA ASP A 50 -0.99 -8.60 -0.98
C ASP A 50 -0.06 -9.83 -0.97
N THR A 51 -0.66 -11.02 -0.91
CA THR A 51 0.04 -12.30 -1.11
C THR A 51 -0.14 -12.83 -2.53
N GLY A 52 -0.34 -11.95 -3.51
CA GLY A 52 -0.57 -12.33 -4.90
C GLY A 52 0.73 -12.71 -5.60
N ILE A 53 0.73 -12.64 -6.94
CA ILE A 53 1.85 -13.10 -7.78
C ILE A 53 3.15 -12.29 -7.66
N GLY A 54 3.17 -11.21 -6.87
CA GLY A 54 4.23 -10.20 -6.89
C GLY A 54 4.05 -9.19 -8.02
N SER A 55 4.77 -8.08 -7.94
CA SER A 55 4.72 -6.97 -8.90
C SER A 55 6.06 -6.79 -9.60
N CYS A 56 6.00 -6.38 -10.88
CA CYS A 56 7.14 -5.84 -11.60
C CYS A 56 7.26 -4.33 -11.36
N LEU A 57 8.46 -3.79 -11.55
CA LEU A 57 8.74 -2.42 -11.17
C LEU A 57 8.06 -1.39 -12.08
N GLU A 58 7.83 -1.77 -13.34
CA GLU A 58 7.18 -0.97 -14.36
C GLU A 58 5.78 -0.53 -13.93
N GLU A 59 5.09 -1.34 -13.11
CA GLU A 59 3.77 -1.02 -12.55
C GLU A 59 3.77 0.34 -11.82
N PHE A 60 4.85 0.63 -11.08
CA PHE A 60 4.97 1.84 -10.28
C PHE A 60 5.59 3.00 -11.06
N GLN A 61 6.49 2.71 -12.00
CA GLN A 61 7.16 3.75 -12.80
C GLN A 61 6.21 4.51 -13.73
N VAL A 62 5.14 3.84 -14.19
CA VAL A 62 4.16 4.44 -15.10
C VAL A 62 3.12 5.31 -14.40
N LEU A 63 3.14 5.39 -13.07
CA LEU A 63 2.22 6.23 -12.31
C LEU A 63 2.40 7.71 -12.69
N LYS A 64 1.32 8.29 -13.22
CA LYS A 64 1.23 9.72 -13.57
C LYS A 64 0.62 10.47 -12.40
N ILE A 65 1.45 11.22 -11.70
CA ILE A 65 1.08 12.05 -10.56
C ILE A 65 0.84 13.47 -11.06
N ALA A 66 -0.32 14.06 -10.74
CA ALA A 66 -0.61 15.45 -11.06
C ALA A 66 0.36 16.38 -10.32
N GLY A 67 0.90 17.39 -11.01
CA GLY A 67 1.89 18.31 -10.43
C GLY A 67 1.39 19.00 -9.15
N GLU A 68 0.11 19.38 -9.11
CA GLU A 68 -0.54 20.00 -7.95
C GLU A 68 -0.65 19.06 -6.73
N PHE A 69 -0.65 17.75 -6.97
CA PHE A 69 -0.75 16.73 -5.93
C PHE A 69 0.60 16.47 -5.21
N LEU A 70 1.73 16.85 -5.82
CA LEU A 70 3.05 16.78 -5.20
C LEU A 70 3.30 17.89 -4.16
N CYS A 71 2.25 18.56 -3.68
CA CYS A 71 2.36 19.51 -2.58
C CYS A 71 2.94 18.80 -1.33
N PRO A 72 4.10 19.22 -0.81
CA PRO A 72 4.75 18.59 0.34
C PRO A 72 3.88 18.50 1.58
N GLU A 73 2.87 19.36 1.66
CA GLU A 73 1.94 19.46 2.78
C GLU A 73 1.06 18.22 2.92
N LYS A 74 0.81 17.46 1.84
CA LYS A 74 -0.11 16.29 1.83
C LYS A 74 0.57 14.94 1.68
N TRP A 75 1.60 14.87 0.84
CA TRP A 75 2.37 13.65 0.60
C TRP A 75 3.84 14.02 0.35
N ASP A 76 4.75 13.22 0.91
CA ASP A 76 6.19 13.42 0.71
C ASP A 76 6.67 13.05 -0.70
N GLY A 77 5.80 12.50 -1.54
CA GLY A 77 6.12 12.06 -2.90
C GLY A 77 6.86 10.73 -2.93
N LEU A 78 6.96 10.03 -1.81
CA LEU A 78 7.71 8.79 -1.68
C LEU A 78 6.76 7.58 -1.63
N LEU A 79 7.14 6.53 -2.38
CA LEU A 79 6.55 5.20 -2.31
C LEU A 79 7.67 4.19 -2.05
N LEU A 80 7.52 3.42 -0.97
CA LEU A 80 8.40 2.30 -0.66
C LEU A 80 7.70 1.02 -1.08
N VAL A 81 8.31 0.27 -1.98
CA VAL A 81 7.77 -0.98 -2.51
C VAL A 81 8.67 -2.14 -2.11
N ARG A 82 8.07 -3.20 -1.60
CA ARG A 82 8.68 -4.52 -1.47
C ARG A 82 7.91 -5.49 -2.32
N THR A 83 8.59 -6.30 -3.11
CA THR A 83 7.92 -7.23 -4.00
C THR A 83 8.76 -8.47 -4.22
N THR A 84 8.07 -9.59 -4.41
CA THR A 84 8.71 -10.84 -4.81
C THR A 84 7.71 -11.78 -5.48
N SER A 85 8.14 -12.42 -6.56
CA SER A 85 7.39 -13.48 -7.25
C SER A 85 7.67 -14.84 -6.61
N ILE A 86 6.85 -15.85 -6.90
CA ILE A 86 7.03 -17.19 -6.33
C ILE A 86 8.36 -17.84 -6.76
N SER A 87 8.90 -17.45 -7.92
CA SER A 87 10.15 -17.96 -8.49
C SER A 87 11.39 -17.19 -8.04
N ASP A 88 11.23 -16.03 -7.42
CA ASP A 88 12.38 -15.23 -6.97
C ASP A 88 12.98 -15.81 -5.69
N ASP A 89 14.30 -15.82 -5.59
CA ASP A 89 15.04 -16.13 -4.36
C ASP A 89 15.21 -14.89 -3.45
N GLU A 90 14.92 -13.71 -3.98
CA GLU A 90 15.11 -12.41 -3.34
C GLU A 90 13.78 -11.68 -3.11
N ILE A 91 13.75 -10.85 -2.08
CA ILE A 91 12.71 -9.86 -1.82
C ILE A 91 13.29 -8.51 -2.23
N TYR A 92 12.77 -7.96 -3.33
CA TYR A 92 13.25 -6.70 -3.86
C TYR A 92 12.68 -5.52 -3.09
N HIS A 93 13.51 -4.52 -2.86
CA HIS A 93 13.14 -3.28 -2.19
C HIS A 93 13.40 -2.09 -3.10
N TYR A 94 12.38 -1.26 -3.30
CA TYR A 94 12.44 -0.09 -4.16
C TYR A 94 11.93 1.14 -3.44
N HIS A 95 12.63 2.25 -3.66
CA HIS A 95 12.23 3.57 -3.22
C HIS A 95 11.93 4.41 -4.47
N LEU A 96 10.66 4.78 -4.66
CA LEU A 96 10.21 5.63 -5.75
C LEU A 96 9.95 7.04 -5.24
N ASN A 97 10.69 8.01 -5.78
CA ASN A 97 10.53 9.43 -5.50
C ASN A 97 9.85 10.14 -6.67
N PHE A 98 8.57 10.47 -6.52
CA PHE A 98 7.76 11.14 -7.52
C PHE A 98 7.97 12.65 -7.61
N ARG A 99 8.78 13.24 -6.72
CA ARG A 99 9.24 14.63 -6.87
C ARG A 99 10.29 14.77 -7.96
N GLU A 100 10.96 13.69 -8.32
CA GLU A 100 11.88 13.68 -9.46
C GLU A 100 11.08 13.77 -10.77
N SER A 101 11.42 14.77 -11.58
CA SER A 101 10.72 15.02 -12.85
C SER A 101 11.02 13.94 -13.90
N LEU A 102 12.21 13.34 -13.87
CA LEU A 102 12.64 12.29 -14.78
C LEU A 102 12.30 10.91 -14.20
N SER A 103 11.44 10.15 -14.90
CA SER A 103 10.99 8.81 -14.47
C SER A 103 12.15 7.85 -14.17
N THR A 104 13.23 7.93 -14.95
CA THR A 104 14.44 7.10 -14.77
C THR A 104 15.23 7.41 -13.50
N ARG A 105 15.04 8.60 -12.91
CA ARG A 105 15.69 9.03 -11.66
C ARG A 105 14.79 8.87 -10.43
N ARG A 106 13.50 8.57 -10.63
CA ARG A 106 12.56 8.33 -9.52
C ARG A 106 12.94 7.10 -8.71
N LEU A 107 13.59 6.14 -9.35
CA LEU A 107 13.82 4.83 -8.77
C LEU A 107 15.19 4.72 -8.10
N ASN A 108 15.18 4.27 -6.85
CA ASN A 108 16.35 3.76 -6.17
C ASN A 108 16.08 2.32 -5.71
N ARG A 109 16.86 1.35 -6.22
CA ARG A 109 16.84 -0.02 -5.70
C ARG A 109 17.65 -0.06 -4.41
N LEU A 110 17.02 -0.51 -3.33
CA LEU A 110 17.64 -0.70 -2.03
C LEU A 110 18.19 -2.14 -1.92
N PRO A 111 19.03 -2.44 -0.92
CA PRO A 111 19.45 -3.80 -0.65
C PRO A 111 18.24 -4.73 -0.50
N PHE A 112 18.29 -5.87 -1.19
CA PHE A 112 17.28 -6.92 -1.13
C PHE A 112 17.48 -7.81 0.10
N ASN A 113 16.44 -8.56 0.46
CA ASN A 113 16.53 -9.64 1.43
C ASN A 113 16.47 -10.99 0.73
N LEU A 114 17.12 -12.02 1.28
CA LEU A 114 16.98 -13.39 0.79
C LEU A 114 15.71 -14.04 1.36
N LYS A 115 15.04 -14.88 0.58
CA LYS A 115 13.92 -15.69 1.07
C LYS A 115 14.32 -16.89 1.92
N ASN A 116 15.59 -17.29 1.89
CA ASN A 116 16.10 -18.43 2.64
C ASN A 116 15.24 -19.70 2.42
N SER A 117 14.95 -20.02 1.16
CA SER A 117 14.13 -21.17 0.73
C SER A 117 12.64 -21.10 1.08
N ALA A 118 12.15 -20.00 1.65
CA ALA A 118 10.72 -19.79 1.83
C ALA A 118 10.01 -19.63 0.48
N LYS A 119 8.88 -20.31 0.31
CA LYS A 119 8.04 -20.22 -0.90
C LYS A 119 6.86 -19.29 -0.63
N PHE A 120 7.02 -18.03 -0.99
CA PHE A 120 5.94 -17.05 -0.96
C PHE A 120 6.16 -16.00 -2.05
N SER A 121 5.07 -15.32 -2.38
CA SER A 121 5.02 -14.17 -3.27
C SER A 121 4.15 -13.10 -2.66
N GLY A 122 4.29 -11.88 -3.16
CA GLY A 122 3.47 -10.77 -2.72
C GLY A 122 4.13 -9.43 -2.99
N THR A 123 3.36 -8.39 -2.69
CA THR A 123 3.81 -7.00 -2.81
C THR A 123 3.35 -6.23 -1.59
N GLU A 124 4.20 -5.36 -1.06
CA GLU A 124 3.87 -4.37 -0.04
C GLU A 124 4.26 -2.99 -0.56
N VAL A 125 3.33 -2.05 -0.45
CA VAL A 125 3.53 -0.65 -0.81
C VAL A 125 3.24 0.22 0.40
N ASN A 126 4.19 1.09 0.76
CA ASN A 126 4.08 2.00 1.88
C ASN A 126 4.21 3.45 1.41
N LEU A 127 3.38 4.34 1.98
CA LEU A 127 3.47 5.79 1.82
C LEU A 127 3.11 6.51 3.12
N ALA A 128 3.58 7.75 3.28
CA ALA A 128 3.26 8.60 4.42
C ALA A 128 2.53 9.87 3.94
N THR A 129 1.42 10.19 4.59
CA THR A 129 0.57 11.32 4.22
C THR A 129 0.11 12.09 5.45
N THR A 130 -0.24 13.36 5.29
CA THR A 130 -0.94 14.14 6.32
C THR A 130 -2.46 14.16 6.11
N GLU A 131 -2.97 13.42 5.13
CA GLU A 131 -4.39 13.27 4.89
C GLU A 131 -5.08 12.69 6.12
N ARG A 132 -6.31 13.14 6.38
CA ARG A 132 -7.01 12.70 7.57
C ARG A 132 -7.34 11.20 7.47
N ILE A 133 -7.04 10.46 8.54
CA ILE A 133 -7.25 9.01 8.60
C ILE A 133 -8.71 8.62 8.35
N ASP A 134 -9.69 9.42 8.81
CA ASP A 134 -11.11 9.15 8.64
C ASP A 134 -11.56 9.31 7.18
N VAL A 135 -10.95 10.23 6.44
CA VAL A 135 -11.17 10.38 4.99
C VAL A 135 -10.62 9.16 4.25
N LEU A 136 -9.39 8.73 4.57
CA LEU A 136 -8.81 7.51 3.97
C LEU A 136 -9.64 6.27 4.32
N LEU A 137 -10.05 6.14 5.58
CA LEU A 137 -10.87 5.04 6.07
C LEU A 137 -12.20 4.95 5.32
N ALA A 138 -12.90 6.08 5.14
CA ALA A 138 -14.18 6.11 4.42
C ALA A 138 -14.02 5.66 2.95
N GLU A 139 -12.98 6.13 2.26
CA GLU A 139 -12.70 5.78 0.87
C GLU A 139 -12.32 4.30 0.71
N VAL A 140 -11.42 3.79 1.57
CA VAL A 140 -11.01 2.37 1.55
C VAL A 140 -12.19 1.47 1.87
N ASN A 141 -12.99 1.80 2.89
CA ASN A 141 -14.21 1.06 3.21
C ASN A 141 -15.17 1.03 2.02
N CYS A 142 -15.45 2.18 1.40
CA CYS A 142 -16.32 2.26 0.23
C CYS A 142 -15.80 1.38 -0.91
N PHE A 143 -14.49 1.33 -1.13
CA PHE A 143 -13.86 0.50 -2.14
C PHE A 143 -13.99 -1.00 -1.84
N PHE A 144 -13.72 -1.42 -0.60
CA PHE A 144 -13.89 -2.81 -0.18
C PHE A 144 -15.34 -3.28 -0.26
N HIS A 145 -16.32 -2.44 0.11
CA HIS A 145 -17.73 -2.77 -0.09
C HIS A 145 -18.07 -3.01 -1.57
N LYS A 146 -17.51 -2.21 -2.49
CA LYS A 146 -17.67 -2.45 -3.93
C LYS A 146 -17.05 -3.78 -4.36
N MET A 147 -15.89 -4.13 -3.83
CA MET A 147 -15.25 -5.43 -4.11
C MET A 147 -16.10 -6.60 -3.60
N LEU A 148 -16.70 -6.49 -2.41
CA LEU A 148 -17.59 -7.52 -1.87
C LEU A 148 -18.82 -7.75 -2.73
N ILE A 149 -19.41 -6.67 -3.27
CA ILE A 149 -20.53 -6.78 -4.22
C ILE A 149 -20.14 -7.58 -5.46
N LEU A 150 -18.89 -7.45 -5.92
CA LEU A 150 -18.39 -8.24 -7.06
C LEU A 150 -18.17 -9.72 -6.72
N ASN A 151 -18.12 -10.08 -5.43
CA ASN A 151 -18.00 -11.44 -4.90
C ASN A 151 -16.92 -12.27 -5.60
N ILE A 152 -15.72 -11.71 -5.70
CA ILE A 152 -14.61 -12.35 -6.41
C ILE A 152 -14.03 -13.45 -5.51
N PRO A 153 -13.97 -14.71 -5.99
CA PRO A 153 -13.54 -15.83 -5.16
C PRO A 153 -12.07 -15.72 -4.79
N ASN A 154 -11.69 -16.42 -3.73
CA ASN A 154 -10.29 -16.62 -3.29
C ASN A 154 -9.53 -15.36 -2.87
N ILE A 155 -10.21 -14.24 -2.61
CA ILE A 155 -9.56 -13.01 -2.11
C ILE A 155 -10.18 -12.62 -0.76
N VAL A 156 -9.34 -12.54 0.27
CA VAL A 156 -9.71 -12.04 1.60
C VAL A 156 -9.15 -10.63 1.75
N ALA A 157 -10.00 -9.65 2.02
CA ALA A 157 -9.56 -8.28 2.25
C ALA A 157 -9.63 -7.91 3.74
N GLU A 158 -8.57 -7.28 4.25
CA GLU A 158 -8.53 -6.78 5.62
C GLU A 158 -8.15 -5.30 5.65
N LEU A 159 -8.84 -4.53 6.50
CA LEU A 159 -8.50 -3.15 6.85
C LEU A 159 -8.14 -3.11 8.33
N VAL A 160 -6.94 -2.66 8.64
CA VAL A 160 -6.44 -2.52 10.00
C VAL A 160 -6.19 -1.04 10.28
N ILE A 161 -6.71 -0.56 11.42
CA ILE A 161 -6.44 0.78 11.92
C ILE A 161 -5.56 0.63 13.15
N GLU A 162 -4.37 1.21 13.09
CA GLU A 162 -3.42 1.23 14.21
C GLU A 162 -3.31 2.66 14.73
N GLN A 163 -3.67 2.88 15.99
CA GLN A 163 -3.54 4.19 16.63
C GLN A 163 -2.55 4.08 17.79
N GLY A 164 -1.51 4.90 17.76
CA GLY A 164 -0.54 4.94 18.86
C GLY A 164 -1.16 5.49 20.13
N ASP A 165 -1.08 4.70 21.19
CA ASP A 165 -1.53 5.07 22.53
C ASP A 165 -0.79 6.30 23.07
N ALA A 166 -1.50 7.10 23.86
CA ALA A 166 -0.85 8.04 24.78
C ALA A 166 0.04 7.26 25.76
N PRO A 167 1.16 7.82 26.25
CA PRO A 167 2.05 7.10 27.16
C PRO A 167 1.29 6.81 28.47
N GLY A 168 0.74 5.59 28.59
CA GLY A 168 -0.08 5.19 29.73
C GLY A 168 -0.99 3.97 29.52
N SER A 169 -1.46 3.69 28.29
CA SER A 169 -2.23 2.46 28.02
C SER A 169 -1.30 1.35 27.53
N GLN A 170 -1.13 0.32 28.35
CA GLN A 170 -0.65 -0.97 27.86
C GLN A 170 -1.84 -1.65 27.18
N HIS A 171 -1.99 -1.48 25.87
CA HIS A 171 -2.64 -2.37 24.87
C HIS A 171 -2.96 -1.51 23.64
N GLY A 172 -2.14 -1.59 22.60
CA GLY A 172 -2.42 -0.92 21.33
C GLY A 172 -3.73 -1.44 20.75
N ASP A 173 -4.73 -0.56 20.65
CA ASP A 173 -6.06 -0.92 20.17
C ASP A 173 -6.04 -0.94 18.63
N ALA A 174 -5.71 -2.10 18.05
CA ALA A 174 -5.77 -2.32 16.62
C ALA A 174 -7.19 -2.77 16.23
N SER A 175 -7.94 -1.89 15.54
CA SER A 175 -9.26 -2.24 15.01
C SER A 175 -9.09 -2.95 13.67
N LYS A 176 -9.54 -4.21 13.59
CA LYS A 176 -9.48 -5.04 12.38
C LYS A 176 -10.87 -5.24 11.80
N HIS A 177 -11.04 -4.84 10.55
CA HIS A 177 -12.23 -5.10 9.75
C HIS A 177 -11.88 -6.12 8.67
N MET A 178 -12.60 -7.24 8.65
CA MET A 178 -12.47 -8.28 7.64
C MET A 178 -13.64 -8.18 6.67
N PHE A 179 -13.34 -8.20 5.37
CA PHE A 179 -14.29 -8.08 4.27
C PHE A 179 -14.27 -9.37 3.48
#